data_AF-A0A0F8VUX2-F1
#
_entry.id   AF-A0A0F8VUX2-F1
#
_cell.length_a   1.000
_cell.length_b   1.000
_cell.length_c   1.000
_cell.angle_alpha   90.00
_cell.angle_beta   90.00
_cell.angle_gamma   90.00
#
_symmetry.space_group_name_H-M   'P 1'
#
loop_
_entity.id
_entity.type
_entity.pdbx_description
1 polymer ?
#
loop_
_entity_poly.entity_id
_entity_poly.type
_entity_poly.pdbx_seq_one_letter_code
_entity_poly.pdbx_strand_id
1 'polypeptide(L)' 'CDIYVLSSIHEGFGIVLQEAMQVGLPTVSTNNGGQVDFLKSRINVLFVNLVLI' A
#
# COMPACT_ATOMS: atom_id res chain seq x y z
N CYS A 1 8.32 -13.94 -3.71
CA CYS A 1 7.45 -12.90 -4.27
C CYS A 1 8.30 -11.66 -4.49
N ASP A 2 8.00 -10.89 -5.53
CA ASP A 2 8.79 -9.71 -5.92
C ASP A 2 8.13 -8.39 -5.52
N ILE A 3 6.81 -8.39 -5.31
CA ILE A 3 6.03 -7.21 -4.94
C ILE A 3 4.78 -7.62 -4.15
N TYR A 4 4.32 -6.74 -3.27
CA TYR A 4 3.02 -6.85 -2.60
C TYR A 4 2.09 -5.73 -3.06
N VAL A 5 0.83 -6.07 -3.34
CA VAL A 5 -0.17 -5.12 -3.80
C VAL A 5 -1.38 -5.16 -2.87
N LEU A 6 -1.68 -4.02 -2.25
CA LEU A 6 -2.91 -3.80 -1.51
C LEU A 6 -3.92 -3.08 -2.42
N SER A 7 -4.84 -3.84 -3.00
CA SER A 7 -5.87 -3.35 -3.94
C SER A 7 -7.20 -3.02 -3.26
N SER A 8 -7.21 -2.81 -1.94
CA SER A 8 -8.41 -2.39 -1.21
C SER A 8 -8.86 -1.00 -1.67
N ILE A 9 -10.18 -0.81 -1.82
CA ILE A 9 -10.75 0.52 -2.14
C ILE A 9 -10.51 1.48 -0.98
N HIS A 10 -10.63 0.99 0.25
CA HIS A 10 -10.33 1.70 1.49
C HIS A 10 -9.65 0.71 2.44
N GLU A 11 -8.61 1.17 3.12
CA GLU A 11 -7.88 0.39 4.12
C GLU A 11 -7.87 1.15 5.45
N GLY A 12 -8.10 0.45 6.56
CA GLY A 12 -8.17 1.11 7.87
C GLY A 12 -6.80 1.63 8.31
N PHE A 13 -5.80 0.76 8.34
CA PHE A 13 -4.44 1.10 8.81
C PHE A 13 -3.34 0.52 7.94
N GLY A 14 -3.56 -0.60 7.25
CA GLY A 14 -2.55 -1.22 6.39
C GLY A 14 -1.53 -2.07 7.14
N ILE A 15 -1.94 -2.81 8.17
CA ILE A 15 -1.06 -3.72 8.93
C ILE A 15 -0.38 -4.72 8.00
N VAL A 16 -1.16 -5.35 7.10
CA VAL A 16 -0.63 -6.31 6.11
C VAL A 16 0.38 -5.69 5.15
N LEU A 17 0.24 -4.39 4.86
CA LEU A 17 1.20 -3.66 4.05
C LEU A 17 2.51 -3.44 4.83
N GLN A 18 2.43 -3.13 6.13
CA GLN A 18 3.60 -3.02 6.99
C GLN A 18 4.32 -4.36 7.18
N GLU A 19 3.60 -5.47 7.30
CA GLU A 19 4.20 -6.81 7.35
C GLU A 19 4.98 -7.13 6.07
N ALA A 20 4.43 -6.78 4.90
CA ALA A 20 5.14 -6.90 3.63
C ALA A 20 6.40 -6.02 3.57
N MET A 21 6.32 -4.79 4.08
CA MET A 21 7.48 -3.89 4.18
C MET A 21 8.54 -4.43 5.15
N GLN A 22 8.14 -5.07 6.26
CA GLN A 22 9.05 -5.62 7.26
C GLN A 22 9.93 -6.74 6.70
N VAL A 23 9.42 -7.52 5.74
CA VAL A 23 10.20 -8.54 5.03
C VAL A 23 10.96 -7.98 3.81
N GLY A 24 10.97 -6.66 3.63
CA GLY A 24 11.71 -5.97 2.57
C GLY A 24 11.05 -6.05 1.19
N LEU A 25 9.76 -6.38 1.12
CA LEU A 25 9.04 -6.48 -0.14
C LEU A 25 8.61 -5.08 -0.62
N PRO A 26 8.89 -4.69 -1.87
CA PRO A 26 8.30 -3.49 -2.46
C PRO A 26 6.78 -3.54 -2.40
N THR A 27 6.13 -2.43 -2.02
CA THR A 27 4.68 -2.37 -1.83
C THR A 27 4.00 -1.36 -2.75
N VAL A 28 2.80 -1.74 -3.20
CA VAL A 28 1.87 -0.90 -3.96
C VAL A 28 0.55 -0.84 -3.20
N SER A 29 -0.06 0.33 -3.11
CA SER A 29 -1.33 0.50 -2.40
C SER A 29 -2.20 1.54 -3.09
N THR A 30 -3.50 1.55 -2.81
CA THR A 30 -4.35 2.70 -3.06
C THR A 30 -4.07 3.83 -2.08
N ASN A 31 -4.35 5.06 -2.51
CA ASN A 31 -4.24 6.28 -1.69
C ASN A 31 -5.58 6.62 -1.02
N ASN A 32 -6.18 5.64 -0.33
CA ASN A 32 -7.43 5.83 0.39
C ASN A 32 -7.46 4.95 1.65
N GLY A 33 -7.42 5.57 2.82
CA GLY A 33 -7.36 4.86 4.10
C GLY A 33 -6.36 5.45 5.09
N GLY A 34 -6.24 4.86 6.28
CA GLY A 34 -5.33 5.37 7.32
C GLY A 34 -3.86 5.04 7.10
N GLN A 35 -3.54 4.08 6.22
CA GLN A 35 -2.16 3.79 5.82
C GLN A 35 -1.44 5.01 5.21
N VAL A 36 -2.20 5.97 4.67
CA VAL A 36 -1.65 7.17 4.04
C VAL A 36 -1.01 8.15 5.04
N ASP A 37 -1.27 7.99 6.34
CA ASP A 37 -0.74 8.87 7.38
C ASP A 37 0.78 8.72 7.58
N PHE A 38 1.33 7.54 7.29
CA PHE A 38 2.76 7.22 7.46
C PHE A 38 3.44 6.76 6.16
N LEU A 39 2.66 6.47 5.12
CA LEU A 39 3.19 6.13 3.80
C LEU A 39 3.40 7.38 2.95
N LYS A 40 4.54 7.40 2.25
CA LYS A 40 4.91 8.48 1.36
C LYS A 40 5.19 7.93 -0.04
N SER A 41 4.47 8.50 -1.00
CA SER A 41 4.61 8.15 -2.41
C SER A 41 6.07 8.24 -2.85
N ARG A 42 6.55 7.21 -3.55
CA ARG A 42 7.92 7.09 -4.08
C ARG A 42 9.03 7.02 -3.04
N ILE A 43 8.70 6.92 -1.75
CA ILE A 43 9.67 6.71 -0.68
C ILE A 43 9.52 5.29 -0.14
N ASN A 44 8.33 4.91 0.30
CA ASN A 44 8.08 3.60 0.93
C ASN A 44 6.90 2.84 0.33
N VAL A 45 6.13 3.46 -0.55
CA VAL A 45 5.03 2.83 -1.29
C VAL A 45 4.87 3.48 -2.67
N LEU A 46 4.36 2.72 -3.63
CA LEU A 46 3.79 3.26 -4.86
C LEU A 46 2.26 3.35 -4.72
N PHE A 47 1.72 4.57 -4.79
CA PHE A 47 0.27 4.76 -4.80
C PHE A 47 -0.31 4.63 -6.20
N VAL A 48 -1.41 3.89 -6.33
CA VAL A 48 -2.18 3.71 -7.58
C VAL A 48 -3.66 4.07 -7.37
N ASN A 49 -4.30 4.57 -8.42
CA ASN A 49 -5.75 4.75 -8.44
C ASN A 49 -6.40 3.51 -9.02
N LEU A 50 -7.41 2.97 -8.32
CA LEU A 50 -8.27 1.95 -8.88
C LEU A 50 -9.26 2.60 -9.84
N VAL A 51 -9.31 2.08 -11.06
CA VAL A 51 -10.40 2.34 -11.99
C VAL A 51 -11.31 1.12 -11.91
N LEU A 52 -12.54 1.30 -11.41
CA LEU A 52 -13.59 0.30 -11.52
C LEU A 52 -13.98 0.22 -13.00
N ILE A 53 -13.49 -0.80 -13.69
CA ILE A 53 -14.02 -1.23 -14.99
C ILE A 53 -15.35 -1.97 -14.80
#